data_AF-A0A7J7G5C2-F1
#
_entry.id   AF-A0A7J7G5C2-F1
#
_cell.length_a   1.000
_cell.length_b   1.000
_cell.length_c   1.000
_cell.angle_alpha   90.00
_cell.angle_beta   90.00
_cell.angle_gamma   90.00
#
_symmetry.space_group_name_H-M   'P 1'
#
loop_
_entity.id
_entity.type
_entity.pdbx_description
1 polymer ?
#
loop_
_entity_poly.entity_id
_entity_poly.type
_entity_poly.pdbx_seq_one_letter_code
_entity_poly.pdbx_strand_id
1 'polypeptide(L)'
;MDLLLPFILSILLLSTSLALSLIFSFFTNKQHKCTQNLPPGKTGWPVIGETLDLILSGLKGHPERFLQERMRQHSSTIFRTSLFGSKKMVFFCGPSANKFLFSNEIKHVATWWPRSFNKVFLSATPADPSHTPDMIIMEESKRFRHLILGFLKLEALQNYIEIMDSVAKRHIEEEWAPKIDNLVVAQQAKLYTFELACRILLRVTDPSKVAQFEDRFGNVLAGVMSLPLDFPGTALNRAIKNADFIRQDIVAIIKKRKMSLDEQQQNNNKDSSTTRDLLAHLLHTADENGKFMNEVEIADKIIGLLIAGYDTASSTLTFILKYLAEYPHAYNEVFKGNIYNG
;
A
#
# COMPACT_ATOMS: atom_id res chain seq x y z
N MET A 1 -14.58 -35.55 -42.25
CA MET A 1 -13.67 -34.40 -42.00
C MET A 1 -13.07 -34.45 -40.58
N ASP A 2 -13.21 -35.58 -39.88
CA ASP A 2 -13.06 -35.65 -38.42
C ASP A 2 -11.63 -35.95 -37.93
N LEU A 3 -10.72 -36.33 -38.83
CA LEU A 3 -9.30 -36.59 -38.52
C LEU A 3 -8.37 -35.38 -38.75
N LEU A 4 -8.83 -34.37 -39.49
CA LEU A 4 -8.02 -33.18 -39.81
C LEU A 4 -7.95 -32.20 -38.64
N LEU A 5 -9.06 -32.01 -37.92
CA LEU A 5 -9.13 -31.12 -36.76
C LEU A 5 -8.16 -31.53 -35.61
N PRO A 6 -8.14 -32.80 -35.14
CA PRO A 6 -7.22 -33.20 -34.07
C PRO A 6 -5.76 -33.12 -34.50
N PHE A 7 -5.46 -33.38 -35.78
CA PHE A 7 -4.11 -33.25 -36.32
C PHE A 7 -3.62 -31.80 -36.31
N ILE A 8 -4.45 -30.85 -36.77
CA ILE A 8 -4.13 -29.41 -36.73
C ILE A 8 -3.95 -28.93 -35.28
N LEU A 9 -4.82 -29.34 -34.36
CA LEU A 9 -4.69 -29.04 -32.92
C LEU A 9 -3.37 -29.57 -32.34
N SER A 10 -2.96 -30.78 -32.70
CA SER A 10 -1.70 -31.37 -32.23
C SER A 10 -0.47 -30.60 -32.71
N ILE A 11 -0.48 -30.13 -33.97
CA ILE A 11 0.60 -29.31 -34.54
C ILE A 11 0.65 -27.92 -33.88
N LEU A 12 -0.52 -27.34 -33.57
CA LEU A 12 -0.61 -26.06 -32.90
C LEU A 12 -0.10 -26.16 -31.45
N LEU A 13 -0.40 -27.26 -30.75
CA LEU A 13 0.15 -27.56 -29.42
C LEU A 13 1.66 -27.81 -29.45
N LEU A 14 2.17 -28.54 -30.45
CA LEU A 14 3.61 -28.78 -30.59
C LEU A 14 4.37 -27.48 -30.91
N SER A 15 3.85 -26.67 -31.82
CA SER A 15 4.48 -25.41 -32.22
C SER A 15 4.46 -24.38 -31.10
N THR A 16 3.37 -24.29 -30.34
CA THR A 16 3.31 -23.45 -29.12
C THR A 16 4.26 -23.97 -28.04
N SER A 17 4.34 -25.28 -27.81
CA SER A 17 5.30 -25.88 -26.87
C SER A 17 6.75 -25.62 -27.28
N LEU A 18 7.09 -25.76 -28.57
CA LEU A 18 8.43 -25.51 -29.08
C LEU A 18 8.78 -24.02 -28.99
N ALA A 19 7.85 -23.13 -29.35
CA ALA A 19 8.01 -21.69 -29.19
C ALA A 19 8.22 -21.32 -27.72
N LEU A 20 7.42 -21.85 -26.79
CA LEU A 20 7.58 -21.64 -25.36
C LEU A 20 8.92 -22.17 -24.85
N SER A 21 9.37 -23.34 -25.33
CA SER A 21 10.67 -23.91 -24.96
C SER A 21 11.84 -23.10 -25.50
N LEU A 22 11.74 -22.58 -26.73
CA LEU A 22 12.77 -21.71 -27.33
C LEU A 22 12.81 -20.34 -26.64
N ILE A 23 11.64 -19.78 -26.32
CA ILE A 23 11.52 -18.55 -25.53
C ILE A 23 12.10 -18.78 -24.13
N PHE A 24 11.74 -19.87 -23.46
CA PHE A 24 12.27 -20.25 -22.16
C PHE A 24 13.80 -20.42 -22.21
N SER A 25 14.30 -21.18 -23.19
CA SER A 25 15.74 -21.39 -23.41
C SER A 25 16.46 -20.06 -23.66
N PHE A 26 15.96 -19.20 -24.54
CA PHE A 26 16.52 -17.87 -24.81
C PHE A 26 16.56 -16.98 -23.55
N PHE A 27 15.51 -17.05 -22.73
CA PHE A 27 15.44 -16.33 -21.46
C PHE A 27 16.34 -16.92 -20.37
N THR A 28 16.55 -18.25 -20.34
CA THR A 28 17.49 -18.90 -19.41
C THR A 28 18.95 -18.75 -19.84
N ASN A 29 19.23 -18.69 -21.15
CA ASN A 29 20.59 -18.57 -21.70
C ASN A 29 21.13 -17.12 -21.62
N LYS A 30 20.26 -16.14 -21.34
CA LYS A 30 20.66 -14.78 -20.93
C LYS A 30 21.05 -14.67 -19.45
N GLN A 31 21.45 -15.76 -18.80
CA GLN A 31 22.31 -15.65 -17.62
C GLN A 31 23.71 -15.23 -18.09
N HIS A 32 23.87 -13.93 -18.35
CA HIS A 32 25.17 -13.34 -18.56
C HIS A 32 26.11 -13.80 -17.44
N LYS A 33 27.20 -14.49 -17.82
CA LYS A 33 28.42 -14.56 -17.01
C LYS A 33 28.84 -13.12 -16.72
N CYS A 34 28.40 -12.59 -15.60
CA CYS A 34 28.90 -11.33 -15.07
C CYS A 34 29.80 -11.70 -13.90
N THR A 35 31.09 -11.79 -14.21
CA THR A 35 32.17 -11.72 -13.23
C THR A 35 32.16 -10.32 -12.61
N GLN A 36 31.68 -10.20 -11.38
CA GLN A 36 32.05 -9.19 -10.36
C GLN A 36 31.30 -9.50 -9.05
N ASN A 37 31.84 -9.07 -7.91
CA ASN A 37 31.44 -9.40 -6.52
C ASN A 37 29.95 -9.17 -6.17
N LEU A 38 29.04 -9.96 -6.71
CA LEU A 38 27.61 -9.90 -6.38
C LEU A 38 27.27 -10.84 -5.21
N PRO A 39 26.29 -10.49 -4.36
CA PRO A 39 25.81 -11.36 -3.30
C PRO A 39 25.34 -12.73 -3.83
N PRO A 40 25.48 -13.81 -3.03
CA PRO A 40 24.99 -15.14 -3.40
C PRO A 40 23.46 -15.14 -3.54
N GLY A 41 22.90 -16.06 -4.34
CA GLY A 41 21.45 -16.19 -4.49
C GLY A 41 21.00 -16.67 -5.87
N LYS A 42 19.68 -16.67 -6.11
CA LYS A 42 19.05 -17.15 -7.34
C LYS A 42 18.03 -16.13 -7.86
N THR A 43 17.88 -16.02 -9.17
CA THR A 43 16.92 -15.07 -9.79
C THR A 43 15.58 -15.72 -10.16
N GLY A 44 15.37 -17.00 -9.84
CA GLY A 44 14.13 -17.72 -10.15
C GLY A 44 13.76 -17.74 -11.64
N TRP A 45 12.45 -17.73 -11.91
CA TRP A 45 11.88 -17.77 -13.26
C TRP A 45 12.17 -16.50 -14.07
N PRO A 46 12.31 -16.56 -15.40
CA PRO A 46 12.83 -15.43 -16.17
C PRO A 46 12.03 -14.13 -16.17
N VAL A 47 10.73 -14.17 -15.84
CA VAL A 47 9.84 -12.99 -15.79
C VAL A 47 9.40 -12.71 -14.36
N ILE A 48 8.84 -13.71 -13.69
CA ILE A 48 8.26 -13.57 -12.35
C ILE A 48 9.26 -13.81 -11.21
N GLY A 49 10.48 -14.25 -11.51
CA GLY A 49 11.51 -14.52 -10.51
C GLY A 49 11.07 -15.57 -9.49
N GLU A 50 11.20 -15.22 -8.21
CA GLU A 50 10.76 -16.01 -7.05
C GLU A 50 9.45 -15.49 -6.46
N THR A 51 8.75 -14.58 -7.15
CA THR A 51 7.55 -13.88 -6.62
C THR A 51 6.44 -14.83 -6.19
N LEU A 52 6.23 -15.92 -6.94
CA LEU A 52 5.23 -16.92 -6.57
C LEU A 52 5.56 -17.61 -5.26
N ASP A 53 6.84 -17.91 -4.98
CA ASP A 53 7.24 -18.55 -3.74
C ASP A 53 7.00 -17.63 -2.54
N LEU A 54 7.29 -16.33 -2.69
CA LEU A 54 6.97 -15.32 -1.69
C LEU A 54 5.45 -15.23 -1.43
N ILE A 55 4.66 -15.10 -2.50
CA ILE A 55 3.19 -14.99 -2.38
C ILE A 55 2.60 -16.26 -1.76
N LEU A 56 3.00 -17.45 -2.22
CA LEU A 56 2.49 -18.72 -1.70
C LEU A 56 2.88 -18.95 -0.24
N SER A 57 4.09 -18.53 0.17
CA SER A 57 4.50 -18.57 1.58
C SER A 57 3.62 -17.66 2.44
N GLY A 58 3.31 -16.45 1.94
CA GLY A 58 2.37 -15.53 2.59
C GLY A 58 0.95 -16.09 2.69
N LEU A 59 0.42 -16.65 1.61
CA LEU A 59 -0.93 -17.26 1.59
C LEU A 59 -1.05 -18.47 2.52
N LYS A 60 0.05 -19.16 2.80
CA LYS A 60 0.12 -20.25 3.79
C LYS A 60 0.28 -19.76 5.23
N GLY A 61 0.33 -18.45 5.47
CA GLY A 61 0.50 -17.87 6.80
C GLY A 61 1.95 -17.85 7.29
N HIS A 62 2.93 -18.10 6.42
CA HIS A 62 4.36 -18.14 6.76
C HIS A 62 5.21 -17.26 5.84
N PRO A 63 4.92 -15.95 5.72
CA PRO A 63 5.67 -15.06 4.81
C PRO A 63 7.17 -15.01 5.12
N GLU A 64 7.56 -15.17 6.38
CA GLU A 64 8.95 -15.22 6.85
C GLU A 64 9.74 -16.40 6.29
N ARG A 65 9.06 -17.49 5.92
CA ARG A 65 9.69 -18.71 5.40
C ARG A 65 10.51 -18.44 4.15
N PHE A 66 10.00 -17.61 3.24
CA PHE A 66 10.70 -17.21 2.03
C PHE A 66 12.09 -16.65 2.35
N LEU A 67 12.14 -15.74 3.33
CA LEU A 67 13.35 -15.06 3.78
C LEU A 67 14.28 -16.03 4.51
N GLN A 68 13.76 -16.77 5.48
CA GLN A 68 14.54 -17.71 6.31
C GLN A 68 15.21 -18.80 5.48
N GLU A 69 14.51 -19.36 4.48
CA GLU A 69 15.08 -20.39 3.61
C GLU A 69 16.26 -19.84 2.78
N ARG A 70 16.16 -18.61 2.27
CA ARG A 70 17.22 -17.97 1.48
C ARG A 70 18.40 -17.53 2.32
N MET A 71 18.12 -17.06 3.55
CA MET A 71 19.16 -16.81 4.53
C MET A 71 19.98 -18.09 4.83
N ARG A 72 19.31 -19.24 4.95
CA ARG A 72 19.96 -20.53 5.18
C ARG A 72 20.71 -21.05 3.96
N GLN A 73 20.15 -20.89 2.75
CA GLN A 73 20.71 -21.46 1.52
C GLN A 73 21.82 -20.62 0.89
N HIS A 74 21.83 -19.30 1.12
CA HIS A 74 22.69 -18.38 0.40
C HIS A 74 23.58 -17.56 1.32
N SER A 75 23.00 -16.81 2.24
CA SER A 75 23.73 -15.96 3.18
C SER A 75 22.78 -15.37 4.21
N SER A 76 23.18 -15.40 5.49
CA SER A 76 22.39 -14.86 6.60
C SER A 76 22.32 -13.33 6.63
N THR A 77 23.15 -12.63 5.84
CA THR A 77 23.27 -11.16 5.89
C THR A 77 22.83 -10.47 4.60
N ILE A 78 23.07 -11.09 3.45
CA ILE A 78 22.76 -10.48 2.16
C ILE A 78 22.65 -11.52 1.05
N PHE A 79 21.57 -11.49 0.26
CA PHE A 79 21.42 -12.39 -0.88
C PHE A 79 20.70 -11.72 -2.06
N ARG A 80 20.97 -12.18 -3.27
CA ARG A 80 20.28 -11.73 -4.49
C ARG A 80 19.01 -12.54 -4.76
N THR A 81 17.99 -11.89 -5.28
CA THR A 81 16.74 -12.51 -5.73
C THR A 81 16.14 -11.74 -6.91
N SER A 82 14.95 -12.17 -7.36
CA SER A 82 14.13 -11.50 -8.36
C SER A 82 12.68 -11.55 -7.90
N LEU A 83 12.06 -10.39 -7.66
CA LEU A 83 10.68 -10.29 -7.20
C LEU A 83 9.93 -9.20 -7.98
N PHE A 84 8.63 -9.39 -8.15
CA PHE A 84 7.71 -8.47 -8.81
C PHE A 84 8.17 -7.99 -10.20
N GLY A 85 8.87 -8.86 -10.94
CA GLY A 85 9.41 -8.56 -12.27
C GLY A 85 10.75 -7.81 -12.27
N SER A 86 11.33 -7.49 -11.11
CA SER A 86 12.65 -6.88 -10.99
C SER A 86 13.75 -7.94 -10.92
N LYS A 87 14.64 -7.96 -11.92
CA LYS A 87 15.73 -8.96 -12.04
C LYS A 87 16.98 -8.63 -11.23
N LYS A 88 17.06 -7.46 -10.62
CA LYS A 88 18.23 -6.94 -9.90
C LYS A 88 17.83 -6.56 -8.49
N MET A 89 17.48 -7.55 -7.66
CA MET A 89 17.08 -7.32 -6.27
C MET A 89 18.07 -7.97 -5.30
N VAL A 90 18.39 -7.26 -4.23
CA VAL A 90 19.27 -7.73 -3.16
C VAL A 90 18.55 -7.52 -1.84
N PHE A 91 18.39 -8.58 -1.07
CA PHE A 91 17.87 -8.54 0.29
C PHE A 91 19.00 -8.33 1.27
N PHE A 92 18.82 -7.32 2.13
CA PHE A 92 19.66 -7.01 3.27
C PHE A 92 19.00 -7.58 4.51
N CYS A 93 19.71 -8.40 5.27
CA CYS A 93 19.16 -9.16 6.39
C CYS A 93 19.82 -8.71 7.71
N GLY A 94 18.98 -8.43 8.70
CA GLY A 94 19.40 -8.14 10.07
C GLY A 94 19.64 -6.66 10.39
N PRO A 95 19.88 -6.33 11.68
CA PRO A 95 19.85 -4.95 12.17
C PRO A 95 20.89 -4.02 11.54
N SER A 96 22.14 -4.48 11.36
CA SER A 96 23.20 -3.67 10.76
C SER A 96 22.89 -3.29 9.31
N ALA A 97 22.29 -4.23 8.57
CA ALA A 97 21.89 -4.06 7.18
C ALA A 97 20.71 -3.08 7.07
N ASN A 98 19.72 -3.22 7.94
CA ASN A 98 18.61 -2.27 8.07
C ASN A 98 19.11 -0.86 8.41
N LYS A 99 20.02 -0.73 9.39
CA LYS A 99 20.63 0.56 9.74
C LYS A 99 21.33 1.20 8.55
N PHE A 100 22.07 0.42 7.76
CA PHE A 100 22.70 0.93 6.54
C PHE A 100 21.67 1.49 5.56
N LEU A 101 20.60 0.74 5.26
CA LEU A 101 19.55 1.19 4.34
C LEU A 101 18.84 2.45 4.84
N PHE A 102 18.37 2.48 6.09
CA PHE A 102 17.61 3.60 6.63
C PHE A 102 18.46 4.84 6.96
N SER A 103 19.78 4.71 7.17
CA SER A 103 20.67 5.85 7.45
C SER A 103 21.26 6.50 6.20
N ASN A 104 21.11 5.84 5.04
CA ASN A 104 21.68 6.29 3.77
C ASN A 104 20.62 6.51 2.69
N GLU A 105 19.36 6.69 3.09
CA GLU A 105 18.32 7.20 2.20
C GLU A 105 18.81 8.50 1.54
N ILE A 106 18.51 8.66 0.25
CA ILE A 106 18.92 9.79 -0.61
C ILE A 106 20.41 9.81 -0.97
N LYS A 107 21.30 9.28 -0.12
CA LYS A 107 22.76 9.24 -0.40
C LYS A 107 23.19 8.04 -1.22
N HIS A 108 22.74 6.85 -0.83
CA HIS A 108 23.15 5.58 -1.44
C HIS A 108 21.97 4.71 -1.86
N VAL A 109 20.78 4.98 -1.33
CA VAL A 109 19.56 4.26 -1.68
C VAL A 109 18.39 5.23 -1.88
N ALA A 110 17.49 4.89 -2.79
CA ALA A 110 16.24 5.61 -3.02
C ALA A 110 15.05 4.65 -2.84
N THR A 111 13.89 5.21 -2.49
CA THR A 111 12.66 4.42 -2.37
C THR A 111 12.28 3.84 -3.73
N TRP A 112 12.02 2.54 -3.76
CA TRP A 112 11.58 1.82 -4.95
C TRP A 112 10.29 1.08 -4.64
N TRP A 113 9.34 1.13 -5.59
CA TRP A 113 8.10 0.38 -5.54
C TRP A 113 7.93 -0.51 -6.77
N PRO A 114 7.27 -1.67 -6.65
CA PRO A 114 6.94 -2.52 -7.79
C PRO A 114 6.13 -1.77 -8.86
N ARG A 115 6.25 -2.17 -10.13
CA ARG A 115 5.46 -1.57 -11.22
C ARG A 115 3.95 -1.68 -11.01
N SER A 116 3.50 -2.74 -10.33
CA SER A 116 2.09 -2.91 -9.95
C SER A 116 1.62 -1.78 -9.03
N PHE A 117 2.44 -1.36 -8.07
CA PHE A 117 2.18 -0.23 -7.20
C PHE A 117 2.04 1.06 -8.03
N ASN A 118 3.04 1.35 -8.87
CA ASN A 118 3.04 2.60 -9.66
C ASN A 118 1.89 2.68 -10.67
N LYS A 119 1.39 1.55 -11.18
CA LYS A 119 0.21 1.54 -12.05
C LYS A 119 -1.10 1.85 -11.31
N VAL A 120 -1.19 1.49 -10.02
CA VAL A 120 -2.35 1.78 -9.19
C VAL A 120 -2.35 3.26 -8.76
N PHE A 121 -1.17 3.81 -8.49
CA PHE A 121 -0.98 5.21 -8.06
C PHE A 121 -0.35 6.04 -9.18
N LEU A 122 -1.16 6.76 -9.96
CA LEU A 122 -0.73 7.47 -11.17
C LEU A 122 0.40 8.49 -10.89
N SER A 123 0.35 9.13 -9.72
CA SER A 123 1.34 10.11 -9.23
C SER A 123 2.72 9.51 -8.89
N ALA A 124 2.89 8.18 -8.93
CA ALA A 124 4.20 7.55 -8.74
C ALA A 124 5.02 7.45 -10.05
N THR A 125 4.49 7.98 -11.15
CA THR A 125 5.12 7.95 -12.48
C THR A 125 5.60 9.36 -12.83
N PRO A 126 6.91 9.60 -13.03
CA PRO A 126 7.38 10.86 -13.59
C PRO A 126 6.72 11.07 -14.96
N ALA A 127 6.04 12.20 -15.14
CA ALA A 127 5.41 12.58 -16.40
C ALA A 127 6.43 12.90 -17.50
N ASP A 128 7.71 13.05 -17.16
CA ASP A 128 8.75 13.52 -18.06
C ASP A 128 9.99 12.60 -18.05
N PRO A 129 10.31 11.91 -19.16
CA PRO A 129 11.52 11.10 -19.30
C PRO A 129 12.81 11.93 -19.50
N SER A 130 12.74 13.27 -19.56
CA SER A 130 13.88 14.16 -19.82
C SER A 130 14.68 14.57 -18.57
N HIS A 131 14.14 14.35 -17.36
CA HIS A 131 14.84 14.60 -16.10
C HIS A 131 15.33 13.30 -15.47
N THR A 132 16.43 13.34 -14.72
CA THR A 132 16.91 12.17 -13.96
C THR A 132 15.78 11.72 -13.00
N PRO A 133 15.15 10.54 -13.22
CA PRO A 133 13.89 10.18 -12.56
C PRO A 133 13.96 10.20 -11.03
N ASP A 134 15.15 9.93 -10.49
CA ASP A 134 15.37 9.76 -9.05
C ASP A 134 15.30 11.08 -8.26
N MET A 135 15.67 12.22 -8.88
CA MET A 135 15.73 13.50 -8.16
C MET A 135 14.35 14.13 -7.98
N ILE A 136 13.49 14.07 -9.00
CA ILE A 136 12.12 14.58 -8.95
C ILE A 136 11.27 13.77 -7.96
N ILE A 137 11.36 12.43 -8.03
CA ILE A 137 10.66 11.54 -7.09
C ILE A 137 11.09 11.83 -5.65
N MET A 138 12.37 12.14 -5.43
CA MET A 138 12.90 12.50 -4.11
C MET A 138 12.32 13.82 -3.59
N GLU A 139 12.35 14.90 -4.37
CA GLU A 139 11.83 16.21 -3.93
C GLU A 139 10.33 16.13 -3.65
N GLU A 140 9.58 15.44 -4.52
CA GLU A 140 8.15 15.22 -4.33
C GLU A 140 7.87 14.42 -3.06
N SER A 141 8.67 13.39 -2.76
CA SER A 141 8.55 12.58 -1.54
C SER A 141 8.86 13.38 -0.28
N LYS A 142 9.91 14.21 -0.29
CA LYS A 142 10.24 15.11 0.84
C LYS A 142 9.13 16.11 1.11
N ARG A 143 8.60 16.73 0.06
CA ARG A 143 7.46 17.65 0.14
C ARG A 143 6.25 16.95 0.73
N PHE A 144 5.87 15.80 0.17
CA PHE A 144 4.74 15.03 0.66
C PHE A 144 4.92 14.64 2.13
N ARG A 145 6.11 14.17 2.52
CA ARG A 145 6.44 13.88 3.92
C ARG A 145 6.24 15.09 4.82
N HIS A 146 6.68 16.28 4.41
CA HIS A 146 6.49 17.50 5.20
C HIS A 146 5.01 17.82 5.42
N LEU A 147 4.17 17.66 4.39
CA LEU A 147 2.72 17.86 4.46
C LEU A 147 2.07 16.87 5.45
N ILE A 148 2.45 15.60 5.37
CA ILE A 148 1.94 14.55 6.28
C ILE A 148 2.39 14.78 7.71
N LEU A 149 3.63 15.22 7.92
CA LEU A 149 4.11 15.52 9.27
C LEU A 149 3.31 16.64 9.93
N GLY A 150 2.84 17.64 9.17
CA GLY A 150 1.90 18.65 9.66
C GLY A 150 0.58 18.06 10.17
N PHE A 151 0.01 17.14 9.40
CA PHE A 151 -1.22 16.42 9.73
C PHE A 151 -1.07 15.45 10.92
N LEU A 152 0.13 14.89 11.13
CA LEU A 152 0.44 13.99 12.24
C LEU A 152 1.06 14.70 13.46
N LYS A 153 1.09 16.04 13.49
CA LYS A 153 1.55 16.78 14.67
C LYS A 153 0.62 16.55 15.86
N LEU A 154 1.18 16.68 17.07
CA LEU A 154 0.47 16.48 18.32
C LEU A 154 -0.84 17.28 18.38
N GLU A 155 -0.80 18.54 17.99
CA GLU A 155 -1.97 19.44 18.03
C GLU A 155 -3.06 19.00 17.05
N ALA A 156 -2.68 18.42 15.90
CA ALA A 156 -3.62 17.87 14.93
C ALA A 156 -4.24 16.57 15.46
N LEU A 157 -3.41 15.66 16.00
CA LEU A 157 -3.83 14.38 16.57
C LEU A 157 -4.83 14.54 17.72
N GLN A 158 -4.66 15.55 18.58
CA GLN A 158 -5.60 15.84 19.67
C GLN A 158 -7.03 16.06 19.17
N ASN A 159 -7.19 16.66 17.99
CA ASN A 159 -8.53 16.89 17.39
C ASN A 159 -9.13 15.60 16.82
N TYR A 160 -8.33 14.57 16.57
CA TYR A 160 -8.84 13.29 16.09
C TYR A 160 -9.34 12.40 17.22
N ILE A 161 -9.02 12.71 18.48
CA ILE A 161 -9.42 11.91 19.66
C ILE A 161 -10.94 11.80 19.74
N GLU A 162 -11.68 12.90 19.58
CA GLU A 162 -13.15 12.89 19.64
C GLU A 162 -13.76 12.04 18.52
N ILE A 163 -13.17 12.12 17.31
CA ILE A 163 -13.59 11.30 16.16
C ILE A 163 -13.29 9.82 16.43
N MET A 164 -12.09 9.51 16.95
CA MET A 164 -11.68 8.15 17.28
C MET A 164 -12.58 7.54 18.35
N ASP A 165 -12.82 8.26 19.45
CA ASP A 165 -13.63 7.80 20.57
C ASP A 165 -15.09 7.57 20.16
N SER A 166 -15.69 8.53 19.45
CA SER A 166 -17.08 8.39 18.98
C SER A 166 -17.26 7.23 17.99
N VAL A 167 -16.32 7.04 17.05
CA VAL A 167 -16.37 5.93 16.10
C VAL A 167 -16.13 4.60 16.82
N ALA A 168 -15.20 4.54 17.76
CA ALA A 168 -14.90 3.32 18.52
C ALA A 168 -16.10 2.87 19.35
N LYS A 169 -16.70 3.78 20.13
CA LYS A 169 -17.90 3.49 20.93
C LYS A 169 -19.02 2.94 20.08
N ARG A 170 -19.32 3.63 18.98
CA ARG A 170 -20.38 3.20 18.05
C ARG A 170 -20.11 1.81 17.45
N HIS A 171 -18.88 1.54 16.98
CA HIS A 171 -18.52 0.21 16.48
C HIS A 171 -18.68 -0.86 17.56
N ILE A 172 -18.27 -0.58 18.80
CA ILE A 172 -18.42 -1.51 19.91
C ILE A 172 -19.90 -1.80 20.19
N GLU A 173 -20.73 -0.76 20.27
CA GLU A 173 -22.15 -0.86 20.63
C GLU A 173 -23.00 -1.50 19.53
N GLU A 174 -22.80 -1.08 18.27
CA GLU A 174 -23.66 -1.48 17.15
C GLU A 174 -23.18 -2.77 16.46
N GLU A 175 -21.86 -3.00 16.40
CA GLU A 175 -21.28 -4.07 15.58
C GLU A 175 -20.61 -5.17 16.40
N TRP A 176 -19.95 -4.85 17.52
CA TRP A 176 -19.15 -5.83 18.25
C TRP A 176 -19.95 -6.52 19.34
N ALA A 177 -20.56 -5.75 20.25
CA ALA A 177 -21.30 -6.27 21.39
C ALA A 177 -22.47 -7.20 20.97
N PRO A 178 -23.28 -6.88 19.94
CA PRO A 178 -24.34 -7.78 19.49
C PRO A 178 -23.82 -9.10 18.87
N LYS A 179 -22.55 -9.14 18.46
CA LYS A 179 -21.91 -10.28 17.78
C LYS A 179 -20.81 -10.93 18.61
N ILE A 180 -20.75 -10.65 19.92
CA ILE A 180 -19.59 -10.97 20.77
C ILE A 180 -19.21 -12.46 20.72
N ASP A 181 -20.20 -13.36 20.69
CA ASP A 181 -19.98 -14.81 20.68
C ASP A 181 -19.34 -15.33 19.39
N ASN A 182 -19.48 -14.59 18.27
CA ASN A 182 -18.97 -14.98 16.95
C ASN A 182 -18.15 -13.84 16.30
N LEU A 183 -17.53 -12.99 17.12
CA LEU A 183 -16.86 -11.78 16.66
C LEU A 183 -15.54 -12.11 15.94
N VAL A 184 -15.47 -11.80 14.65
CA VAL A 184 -14.20 -11.85 13.91
C VAL A 184 -13.49 -10.50 14.06
N VAL A 185 -12.67 -10.38 15.11
CA VAL A 185 -11.94 -9.15 15.47
C VAL A 185 -11.19 -8.54 14.29
N ALA A 186 -10.50 -9.35 13.48
CA ALA A 186 -9.73 -8.86 12.34
C ALA A 186 -10.60 -8.14 11.28
N GLN A 187 -11.82 -8.63 11.05
CA GLN A 187 -12.76 -8.00 10.12
C GLN A 187 -13.29 -6.69 10.70
N GLN A 188 -13.67 -6.71 11.98
CA GLN A 188 -14.21 -5.54 12.66
C GLN A 188 -13.17 -4.42 12.83
N ALA A 189 -11.93 -4.77 13.14
CA ALA A 189 -10.82 -3.84 13.18
C ALA A 189 -10.61 -3.16 11.83
N LYS A 190 -10.76 -3.87 10.70
CA LYS A 190 -10.68 -3.28 9.35
C LYS A 190 -11.79 -2.27 9.09
N LEU A 191 -13.03 -2.61 9.41
CA LEU A 191 -14.18 -1.71 9.24
C LEU A 191 -14.00 -0.43 10.07
N TYR A 192 -13.61 -0.59 11.34
CA TYR A 192 -13.33 0.52 12.25
C TYR A 192 -12.23 1.45 11.73
N THR A 193 -11.06 0.90 11.38
CA THR A 193 -9.93 1.75 10.94
C THR A 193 -10.15 2.35 9.56
N PHE A 194 -10.87 1.66 8.68
CA PHE A 194 -11.22 2.18 7.36
C PHE A 194 -12.16 3.38 7.47
N GLU A 195 -13.22 3.26 8.28
CA GLU A 195 -14.13 4.37 8.53
C GLU A 195 -13.41 5.56 9.17
N LEU A 196 -12.55 5.29 10.16
CA LEU A 196 -11.76 6.33 10.82
C LEU A 196 -10.88 7.07 9.80
N ALA A 197 -10.21 6.34 8.90
CA ALA A 197 -9.39 6.93 7.86
C ALA A 197 -10.23 7.79 6.89
N CYS A 198 -11.42 7.35 6.50
CA CYS A 198 -12.34 8.15 5.68
C CYS A 198 -12.80 9.42 6.38
N ARG A 199 -13.15 9.34 7.67
CA ARG A 199 -13.60 10.51 8.45
C ARG A 199 -12.48 11.53 8.65
N ILE A 200 -11.28 11.08 9.00
CA ILE A 200 -10.16 11.99 9.26
C ILE A 200 -9.60 12.59 7.95
N LEU A 201 -9.40 11.77 6.91
CA LEU A 201 -8.73 12.21 5.68
C LEU A 201 -9.67 12.91 4.69
N LEU A 202 -10.94 12.49 4.63
CA LEU A 202 -11.90 12.95 3.62
C LEU A 202 -13.15 13.65 4.21
N ARG A 203 -13.33 13.62 5.53
CA ARG A 203 -14.57 14.08 6.21
C ARG A 203 -15.83 13.38 5.69
N VAL A 204 -15.69 12.15 5.21
CA VAL A 204 -16.83 11.34 4.76
C VAL A 204 -17.40 10.60 5.97
N THR A 205 -18.65 10.91 6.31
CA THR A 205 -19.39 10.31 7.44
C THR A 205 -20.58 9.46 7.01
N ASP A 206 -20.99 9.52 5.73
CA ASP A 206 -22.07 8.69 5.19
C ASP A 206 -21.65 7.21 5.18
N PRO A 207 -22.31 6.34 5.97
CA PRO A 207 -21.96 4.92 6.06
C PRO A 207 -22.02 4.22 4.70
N SER A 208 -22.94 4.61 3.81
CA SER A 208 -23.10 3.99 2.49
C SER A 208 -21.88 4.28 1.60
N LYS A 209 -21.36 5.50 1.68
CA LYS A 209 -20.16 5.90 0.93
C LYS A 209 -18.90 5.25 1.48
N VAL A 210 -18.79 5.15 2.81
CA VAL A 210 -17.68 4.43 3.47
C VAL A 210 -17.67 2.96 3.06
N ALA A 211 -18.82 2.27 3.12
CA ALA A 211 -18.93 0.88 2.70
C ALA A 211 -18.59 0.67 1.22
N GLN A 212 -19.03 1.59 0.34
CA GLN A 212 -18.66 1.55 -1.08
C GLN A 212 -17.14 1.69 -1.29
N PHE A 213 -16.47 2.55 -0.53
CA PHE A 213 -15.03 2.66 -0.62
C PHE A 213 -14.34 1.40 -0.10
N GLU A 214 -14.77 0.88 1.04
CA GLU A 214 -14.17 -0.30 1.69
C GLU A 214 -14.13 -1.52 0.73
N ASP A 215 -15.28 -1.86 0.13
CA ASP A 215 -15.41 -2.97 -0.82
C ASP A 215 -14.41 -2.86 -2.00
N ARG A 216 -14.23 -1.64 -2.50
CA ARG A 216 -13.32 -1.35 -3.60
C ARG A 216 -11.86 -1.36 -3.16
N PHE A 217 -11.54 -0.85 -1.97
CA PHE A 217 -10.17 -0.81 -1.45
C PHE A 217 -9.59 -2.21 -1.21
N GLY A 218 -10.41 -3.19 -0.82
CA GLY A 218 -9.96 -4.59 -0.75
C GLY A 218 -9.38 -5.09 -2.07
N ASN A 219 -10.00 -4.74 -3.20
CA ASN A 219 -9.50 -5.07 -4.53
C ASN A 219 -8.23 -4.28 -4.91
N VAL A 220 -8.11 -3.04 -4.44
CA VAL A 220 -6.89 -2.23 -4.63
C VAL A 220 -5.71 -2.88 -3.92
N LEU A 221 -5.83 -3.18 -2.62
CA LEU A 221 -4.77 -3.83 -1.84
C LEU A 221 -4.30 -5.14 -2.46
N ALA A 222 -5.25 -5.98 -2.90
CA ALA A 222 -4.95 -7.27 -3.52
C ALA A 222 -4.11 -7.15 -4.82
N GLY A 223 -4.16 -6.01 -5.51
CA GLY A 223 -3.41 -5.81 -6.76
C GLY A 223 -2.11 -5.02 -6.62
N VAL A 224 -1.95 -4.20 -5.58
CA VAL A 224 -0.77 -3.31 -5.42
C VAL A 224 0.54 -4.10 -5.33
N MET A 225 0.54 -5.23 -4.62
CA MET A 225 1.68 -6.15 -4.47
C MET A 225 1.49 -7.46 -5.25
N SER A 226 0.77 -7.41 -6.37
CA SER A 226 0.54 -8.58 -7.23
C SER A 226 1.56 -8.72 -8.37
N LEU A 227 1.43 -9.77 -9.18
CA LEU A 227 2.19 -9.88 -10.41
C LEU A 227 1.86 -8.70 -11.34
N PRO A 228 2.86 -8.12 -12.04
CA PRO A 228 2.67 -6.96 -12.91
C PRO A 228 2.01 -7.32 -14.26
N LEU A 229 0.87 -8.01 -14.20
CA LEU A 229 0.08 -8.47 -15.33
C LEU A 229 -1.23 -7.69 -15.40
N ASP A 230 -1.37 -6.86 -16.42
CA ASP A 230 -2.51 -5.96 -16.59
C ASP A 230 -3.41 -6.46 -17.73
N PHE A 231 -4.16 -7.52 -17.46
CA PHE A 231 -5.11 -8.11 -18.38
C PHE A 231 -6.46 -8.29 -17.68
N PRO A 232 -7.59 -8.28 -18.41
CA PRO A 232 -8.89 -8.51 -17.80
C PRO A 232 -8.91 -9.78 -16.92
N GLY A 233 -9.35 -9.63 -15.67
CA GLY A 233 -9.41 -10.74 -14.70
C GLY A 233 -8.17 -10.92 -13.82
N THR A 234 -7.07 -10.19 -14.04
CA THR A 234 -5.92 -10.21 -13.12
C THR A 234 -6.16 -9.31 -11.90
N ALA A 235 -5.41 -9.55 -10.81
CA ALA A 235 -5.49 -8.74 -9.60
C ALA A 235 -5.08 -7.28 -9.86
N LEU A 236 -3.99 -7.04 -10.60
CA LEU A 236 -3.55 -5.70 -10.95
C LEU A 236 -4.59 -4.94 -11.80
N ASN A 237 -5.19 -5.59 -12.81
CA ASN A 237 -6.21 -4.92 -13.64
C ASN A 237 -7.44 -4.53 -12.82
N ARG A 238 -7.89 -5.40 -11.89
CA ARG A 238 -8.97 -5.07 -10.95
C ARG A 238 -8.59 -3.91 -10.03
N ALA A 239 -7.36 -3.90 -9.51
CA ALA A 239 -6.90 -2.83 -8.63
C ALA A 239 -6.83 -1.47 -9.35
N ILE A 240 -6.33 -1.42 -10.59
CA ILE A 240 -6.30 -0.19 -11.40
C ILE A 240 -7.72 0.35 -11.59
N LYS A 241 -8.66 -0.49 -12.04
CA LYS A 241 -10.06 -0.07 -12.25
C LYS A 241 -10.74 0.43 -10.97
N ASN A 242 -10.52 -0.24 -9.85
CA ASN A 242 -11.08 0.19 -8.57
C ASN A 242 -10.43 1.47 -8.06
N ALA A 243 -9.11 1.62 -8.23
CA ALA A 243 -8.40 2.85 -7.90
C ALA A 243 -8.89 4.02 -8.75
N ASP A 244 -9.11 3.83 -10.05
CA ASP A 244 -9.68 4.86 -10.95
C ASP A 244 -11.08 5.30 -10.49
N PHE A 245 -11.93 4.36 -10.11
CA PHE A 245 -13.25 4.67 -9.59
C PHE A 245 -13.18 5.47 -8.29
N ILE A 246 -12.40 4.99 -7.31
CA ILE A 246 -12.20 5.68 -6.03
C ILE A 246 -11.63 7.08 -6.25
N ARG A 247 -10.67 7.22 -7.18
CA ARG A 247 -10.04 8.49 -7.53
C ARG A 247 -11.06 9.49 -8.07
N GLN A 248 -11.97 9.07 -8.94
CA GLN A 248 -13.04 9.95 -9.44
C GLN A 248 -13.92 10.49 -8.32
N ASP A 249 -14.33 9.62 -7.39
CA ASP A 249 -15.11 10.00 -6.23
C ASP A 249 -14.36 10.98 -5.30
N ILE A 250 -13.09 10.69 -5.02
CA ILE A 250 -12.25 11.56 -4.18
C ILE A 250 -12.03 12.91 -4.87
N VAL A 251 -11.80 12.94 -6.20
CA VAL A 251 -11.72 14.19 -6.96
C VAL A 251 -13.00 15.01 -6.82
N ALA A 252 -14.17 14.38 -6.85
CA ALA A 252 -15.44 15.09 -6.63
C ALA A 252 -15.53 15.69 -5.21
N ILE A 253 -15.09 14.95 -4.20
CA ILE A 253 -15.00 15.43 -2.80
C ILE A 253 -14.04 16.63 -2.71
N ILE A 254 -12.86 16.52 -3.31
CA ILE A 254 -11.84 17.59 -3.33
C ILE A 254 -12.40 18.85 -4.00
N LYS A 255 -13.06 18.72 -5.16
CA LYS A 255 -13.66 19.86 -5.87
C LYS A 255 -14.72 20.56 -5.03
N LYS A 256 -15.63 19.80 -4.42
CA LYS A 256 -16.64 20.36 -3.51
C LYS A 256 -15.98 21.07 -2.33
N ARG A 257 -14.92 20.50 -1.76
CA ARG A 257 -14.19 21.10 -0.65
C ARG A 257 -13.51 22.40 -1.06
N LYS A 258 -12.84 22.43 -2.22
CA LYS A 258 -12.22 23.63 -2.79
C LYS A 258 -13.22 24.77 -2.95
N MET A 259 -14.38 24.51 -3.56
CA MET A 259 -15.45 25.50 -3.69
C MET A 259 -15.90 26.07 -2.32
N SER A 260 -16.10 25.19 -1.32
CA SER A 260 -16.49 25.64 0.02
C SER A 260 -15.43 26.52 0.70
N LEU A 261 -14.14 26.25 0.45
CA LEU A 261 -13.04 27.03 1.00
C LEU A 261 -12.94 28.41 0.33
N ASP A 262 -13.14 28.45 -0.99
CA ASP A 262 -13.14 29.70 -1.76
C ASP A 262 -14.29 30.62 -1.32
N GLU A 263 -15.50 30.08 -1.09
CA GLU A 263 -16.65 30.81 -0.55
C GLU A 263 -16.39 31.34 0.88
N GLN A 264 -15.75 30.55 1.74
CA GLN A 264 -15.39 30.98 3.09
C GLN A 264 -14.37 32.12 3.09
N GLN A 265 -13.40 32.09 2.17
CA GLN A 265 -12.43 33.16 2.01
C GLN A 265 -13.08 34.46 1.54
N GLN A 266 -14.02 34.39 0.59
CA GLN A 266 -14.76 35.55 0.11
C GLN A 266 -15.63 36.20 1.19
N ASN A 267 -16.20 35.39 2.09
CA ASN A 267 -17.07 35.87 3.16
C ASN A 267 -16.32 36.35 4.42
N ASN A 268 -14.99 36.49 4.40
CA ASN A 268 -14.13 36.81 5.56
C ASN A 268 -14.35 35.92 6.80
N ASN A 269 -14.98 34.76 6.61
CA ASN A 269 -15.31 33.85 7.71
C ASN A 269 -14.15 32.87 7.84
N LYS A 270 -13.04 33.38 8.39
CA LYS A 270 -11.80 32.60 8.59
C LYS A 270 -11.98 31.69 9.80
N ASP A 271 -12.77 30.65 9.62
CA ASP A 271 -12.94 29.65 10.65
C ASP A 271 -11.58 28.97 10.91
N SER A 272 -11.17 28.92 12.18
CA SER A 272 -9.87 28.37 12.59
C SER A 272 -9.70 26.88 12.23
N SER A 273 -10.80 26.24 11.82
CA SER A 273 -10.87 24.84 11.39
C SER A 273 -10.18 24.56 10.05
N THR A 274 -9.96 25.59 9.22
CA THR A 274 -9.34 25.45 7.88
C THR A 274 -7.86 25.06 7.93
N THR A 275 -7.15 25.43 9.00
CA THR A 275 -5.73 25.06 9.21
C THR A 275 -5.56 23.60 9.66
N ARG A 276 -6.65 22.89 9.95
CA ARG A 276 -6.65 21.55 10.60
C ARG A 276 -7.11 20.41 9.68
N ASP A 277 -7.44 20.74 8.43
CA ASP A 277 -7.97 19.81 7.43
C ASP A 277 -6.87 19.43 6.43
N LEU A 278 -6.55 18.14 6.31
CA LEU A 278 -5.55 17.64 5.37
C LEU A 278 -5.87 18.08 3.94
N LEU A 279 -7.13 18.00 3.52
CA LEU A 279 -7.53 18.39 2.16
C LEU A 279 -7.32 19.88 1.94
N ALA A 280 -7.68 20.72 2.93
CA ALA A 280 -7.43 22.16 2.84
C ALA A 280 -5.93 22.46 2.78
N HIS A 281 -5.12 21.75 3.58
CA HIS A 281 -3.67 21.89 3.57
C HIS A 281 -3.05 21.49 2.23
N LEU A 282 -3.51 20.37 1.64
CA LEU A 282 -3.06 19.91 0.31
C LEU A 282 -3.49 20.87 -0.81
N LEU A 283 -4.68 21.48 -0.71
CA LEU A 283 -5.19 22.46 -1.68
C LEU A 283 -4.46 23.82 -1.63
N HIS A 284 -3.98 24.23 -0.46
CA HIS A 284 -3.38 25.56 -0.26
C HIS A 284 -1.86 25.57 -0.14
N THR A 285 -1.19 24.41 -0.26
CA THR A 285 0.28 24.36 -0.24
C THR A 285 0.85 24.30 -1.66
N ALA A 286 1.54 25.37 -2.06
CA ALA A 286 2.33 25.40 -3.30
C ALA A 286 3.71 24.75 -3.09
N ASP A 287 4.34 24.32 -4.18
CA ASP A 287 5.75 23.93 -4.18
C ASP A 287 6.70 25.14 -4.20
N GLU A 288 8.00 24.87 -4.19
CA GLU A 288 9.06 25.89 -4.19
C GLU A 288 9.02 26.82 -5.42
N ASN A 289 8.38 26.38 -6.51
CA ASN A 289 8.17 27.15 -7.74
C ASN A 289 6.80 27.84 -7.78
N GLY A 290 6.01 27.77 -6.69
CA GLY A 290 4.67 28.35 -6.61
C GLY A 290 3.57 27.50 -7.26
N LYS A 291 3.85 26.25 -7.65
CA LYS A 291 2.86 25.35 -8.28
C LYS A 291 2.10 24.54 -7.23
N PHE A 292 0.77 24.58 -7.30
CA PHE A 292 -0.14 23.80 -6.47
C PHE A 292 -0.35 22.39 -7.03
N MET A 293 -0.67 21.44 -6.15
CA MET A 293 -1.11 20.11 -6.59
C MET A 293 -2.46 20.19 -7.29
N ASN A 294 -2.62 19.44 -8.37
CA ASN A 294 -3.94 19.30 -8.99
C ASN A 294 -4.80 18.29 -8.22
N GLU A 295 -6.11 18.28 -8.48
CA GLU A 295 -7.06 17.44 -7.74
C GLU A 295 -6.79 15.93 -7.90
N VAL A 296 -6.22 15.51 -9.03
CA VAL A 296 -5.87 14.11 -9.30
C VAL A 296 -4.65 13.68 -8.48
N GLU A 297 -3.62 14.53 -8.40
CA GLU A 297 -2.44 14.33 -7.55
C GLU A 297 -2.85 14.23 -6.07
N ILE A 298 -3.71 15.16 -5.61
CA ILE A 298 -4.24 15.12 -4.24
C ILE A 298 -5.01 13.83 -4.00
N ALA A 299 -5.88 13.42 -4.94
CA ALA A 299 -6.63 12.17 -4.81
C ALA A 299 -5.73 10.94 -4.68
N ASP A 300 -4.68 10.83 -5.49
CA ASP A 300 -3.70 9.75 -5.38
C ASP A 300 -2.99 9.70 -4.04
N LYS A 301 -2.57 10.85 -3.52
CA LYS A 301 -1.95 10.92 -2.19
C LYS A 301 -2.92 10.46 -1.11
N ILE A 302 -4.19 10.85 -1.18
CA ILE A 302 -5.22 10.42 -0.23
C ILE A 302 -5.47 8.91 -0.33
N ILE A 303 -5.54 8.32 -1.53
CA ILE A 303 -5.67 6.86 -1.69
C ILE A 303 -4.50 6.14 -1.03
N GLY A 304 -3.27 6.64 -1.21
CA GLY A 304 -2.09 6.10 -0.55
C GLY A 304 -2.16 6.17 0.97
N LEU A 305 -2.63 7.30 1.52
CA LEU A 305 -2.81 7.48 2.97
C LEU A 305 -3.93 6.60 3.54
N LEU A 306 -5.04 6.44 2.81
CA LEU A 306 -6.12 5.53 3.21
C LEU A 306 -5.55 4.12 3.38
N ILE A 307 -4.88 3.59 2.35
CA ILE A 307 -4.21 2.28 2.38
C ILE A 307 -3.25 2.15 3.56
N ALA A 308 -2.37 3.14 3.75
CA ALA A 308 -1.42 3.12 4.84
C ALA A 308 -2.09 3.13 6.21
N GLY A 309 -3.14 3.94 6.38
CA GLY A 309 -3.82 4.16 7.66
C GLY A 309 -4.69 2.99 8.10
N TYR A 310 -5.41 2.33 7.18
CA TYR A 310 -6.40 1.33 7.59
C TYR A 310 -5.81 -0.08 7.77
N ASP A 311 -4.96 -0.56 6.86
CA ASP A 311 -4.47 -1.96 6.85
C ASP A 311 -3.45 -2.21 7.98
N THR A 312 -2.58 -1.23 8.23
CA THR A 312 -1.57 -1.32 9.31
C THR A 312 -2.19 -1.20 10.70
N ALA A 313 -3.11 -0.25 10.89
CA ALA A 313 -3.79 -0.04 12.17
C ALA A 313 -4.72 -1.20 12.52
N SER A 314 -5.46 -1.74 11.53
CA SER A 314 -6.35 -2.88 11.76
C SER A 314 -5.58 -4.14 12.16
N SER A 315 -4.45 -4.41 11.47
CA SER A 315 -3.55 -5.51 11.83
C SER A 315 -3.01 -5.33 13.26
N THR A 316 -2.55 -4.13 13.59
CA THR A 316 -2.03 -3.82 14.93
C THR A 316 -3.10 -4.04 16.01
N LEU A 317 -4.31 -3.51 15.83
CA LEU A 317 -5.42 -3.68 16.75
C LEU A 317 -5.79 -5.16 16.94
N THR A 318 -5.80 -5.92 15.84
CA THR A 318 -6.04 -7.37 15.86
C THR A 318 -5.01 -8.09 16.73
N PHE A 319 -3.72 -7.78 16.55
CA PHE A 319 -2.67 -8.40 17.36
C PHE A 319 -2.71 -7.97 18.83
N ILE A 320 -3.01 -6.70 19.11
CA ILE A 320 -3.20 -6.22 20.48
C ILE A 320 -4.29 -7.04 21.19
N LEU A 321 -5.47 -7.16 20.57
CA LEU A 321 -6.58 -7.90 21.17
C LEU A 321 -6.27 -9.39 21.32
N LYS A 322 -5.62 -10.00 20.31
CA LYS A 322 -5.13 -11.39 20.39
C LYS A 322 -4.20 -11.58 21.58
N TYR A 323 -3.17 -10.74 21.72
CA TYR A 323 -2.19 -10.90 22.79
C TYR A 323 -2.77 -10.58 24.17
N LEU A 324 -3.65 -9.60 24.30
CA LEU A 324 -4.35 -9.35 25.57
C LEU A 324 -5.21 -10.55 26.00
N ALA A 325 -5.84 -11.24 25.04
CA ALA A 325 -6.59 -12.46 25.31
C ALA A 325 -5.69 -13.65 25.70
N GLU A 326 -4.54 -13.81 25.04
CA GLU A 326 -3.57 -14.88 25.33
C GLU A 326 -2.75 -14.66 26.60
N TYR A 327 -2.61 -13.40 27.03
CA TYR A 327 -1.83 -13.00 28.21
C TYR A 327 -2.69 -12.25 29.24
N PRO A 328 -3.55 -12.96 30.02
CA PRO A 328 -4.46 -12.33 30.98
C PRO A 328 -3.76 -11.46 32.04
N HIS A 329 -2.52 -11.77 32.39
CA HIS A 329 -1.73 -10.94 33.31
C HIS A 329 -1.49 -9.54 32.74
N ALA A 330 -1.16 -9.43 31.45
CA ALA A 330 -0.97 -8.14 30.78
C ALA A 330 -2.30 -7.39 30.67
N TYR A 331 -3.38 -8.09 30.32
CA TYR A 331 -4.73 -7.51 30.31
C TYR A 331 -5.13 -6.91 31.67
N ASN A 332 -4.91 -7.65 32.76
CA ASN A 332 -5.25 -7.18 34.11
C ASN A 332 -4.48 -5.92 34.50
N GLU A 333 -3.21 -5.81 34.14
CA GLU A 333 -2.41 -4.59 34.41
C GLU A 333 -2.89 -3.39 33.59
N VAL A 334 -3.23 -3.60 32.32
CA VAL A 334 -3.86 -2.55 31.48
C VAL A 334 -5.19 -2.09 32.08
N PHE A 335 -6.03 -3.04 32.51
CA PHE A 335 -7.33 -2.75 33.10
C PHE A 335 -7.21 -1.95 34.41
N LYS A 336 -6.30 -2.33 35.30
CA LYS A 336 -6.00 -1.56 36.52
C LYS A 336 -5.54 -0.14 36.20
N GLY A 337 -4.64 0.02 35.23
CA GLY A 337 -4.13 1.34 34.82
C GLY A 337 -5.21 2.33 34.38
N ASN A 338 -6.32 1.85 33.84
CA ASN A 338 -7.46 2.68 33.45
C ASN A 338 -8.32 3.14 34.65
N ILE A 339 -8.34 2.39 35.76
CA ILE A 339 -9.11 2.74 36.97
C ILE A 339 -8.43 3.87 37.76
N TYR A 340 -7.10 3.99 37.67
CA TYR A 340 -6.33 5.00 38.44
C TYR A 340 -6.16 6.35 37.71
N ASN A 341 -6.49 6.43 36.42
CA ASN A 341 -6.30 7.63 35.58
C ASN A 341 -7.62 8.17 34.98
N GLY A 342 -8.77 7.61 35.37
CA GLY A 342 -10.11 8.00 34.90
C GLY A 342 -10.81 8.98 35.82
#